data_AF-A0A3R9FHC4-F1
#
_entry.id   AF-A0A3R9FHC4-F1
#
_cell.length_a   1.000
_cell.length_b   1.000
_cell.length_c   1.000
_cell.angle_alpha   90.00
_cell.angle_beta   90.00
_cell.angle_gamma   90.00
#
_symmetry.space_group_name_H-M   'P 1'
#
loop_
_entity.id
_entity.type
_entity.pdbx_description
1 polymer ?
#
loop_
_entity_poly.entity_id
_entity_poly.type
_entity_poly.pdbx_seq_one_letter_code
_entity_poly.pdbx_strand_id
1 'polypeptide(L)'
;MKNNKLVMIMTVMLVAILLVGTVSVVAVMKLTDADGEKEPSIEKVLEASVDIPEVTTNLASNDFIKISFKIETDSKKAKEELEKRDFQVKNLIIYELSEKKAEELQGKEGKMNLEDTLKSKINDLMQDGKVKKVYITGSILQ
;
A
#
# COMPACT_ATOMS: atom_id res chain seq x y z
N MET A 1 -57.28 -9.62 32.56
CA MET A 1 -56.70 -9.46 31.21
C MET A 1 -56.57 -7.97 30.82
N LYS A 2 -55.71 -7.17 31.48
CA LYS A 2 -55.56 -5.71 31.17
C LYS A 2 -54.10 -5.26 30.96
N ASN A 3 -53.17 -6.19 30.70
CA ASN A 3 -51.73 -5.88 30.65
C ASN A 3 -51.13 -6.01 29.23
N ASN A 4 -51.84 -6.62 28.27
CA ASN A 4 -51.35 -6.77 26.89
C ASN A 4 -51.27 -5.44 26.13
N LYS A 5 -52.05 -4.43 26.49
CA LYS A 5 -52.00 -3.11 25.82
C LYS A 5 -50.71 -2.36 26.12
N LEU A 6 -50.27 -2.38 27.38
CA LEU A 6 -48.99 -1.77 27.79
C LEU A 6 -47.80 -2.54 27.19
N VAL A 7 -47.84 -3.87 27.21
CA VAL A 7 -46.80 -4.71 26.58
C VAL A 7 -46.76 -4.47 25.07
N MET A 8 -47.90 -4.37 24.39
CA MET A 8 -47.96 -4.05 22.96
C MET A 8 -47.39 -2.67 22.65
N ILE A 9 -47.72 -1.65 23.46
CA ILE A 9 -47.19 -0.29 23.28
C ILE A 9 -45.66 -0.26 23.49
N MET A 10 -45.14 -0.97 24.49
CA MET A 10 -43.69 -1.09 24.72
C MET A 10 -42.99 -1.79 23.56
N THR A 11 -43.55 -2.89 23.04
CA THR A 11 -42.98 -3.60 21.89
C THR A 11 -42.97 -2.72 20.64
N VAL A 12 -44.05 -1.96 20.38
CA VAL A 12 -44.11 -1.03 19.23
C VAL A 12 -43.08 0.08 19.35
N MET A 13 -42.90 0.67 20.53
CA MET A 13 -41.85 1.68 20.76
C MET A 13 -40.44 1.11 20.56
N LEU A 14 -40.19 -0.11 21.03
CA LEU A 14 -38.89 -0.77 20.92
C LEU A 14 -38.55 -1.05 19.44
N VAL A 15 -39.52 -1.53 18.67
CA VAL A 15 -39.38 -1.72 17.21
C VAL A 15 -39.15 -0.38 16.49
N ALA A 16 -39.86 0.68 16.87
CA ALA A 16 -39.67 2.01 16.29
C ALA A 16 -38.25 2.54 16.54
N ILE A 17 -37.71 2.37 17.75
CA ILE A 17 -36.34 2.78 18.10
C ILE A 17 -35.31 1.96 17.31
N LEU A 18 -35.52 0.65 17.15
CA LEU A 18 -34.64 -0.20 16.36
C LEU A 18 -34.63 0.17 14.88
N LEU A 19 -35.79 0.53 14.32
CA LEU A 19 -35.91 0.99 12.93
C LEU A 19 -35.20 2.32 12.70
N VAL A 20 -35.35 3.28 13.62
CA VAL A 20 -34.64 4.56 13.54
C VAL A 20 -33.13 4.34 13.64
N GLY A 21 -32.68 3.53 14.61
CA GLY A 21 -31.26 3.22 14.81
C GLY A 21 -30.62 2.51 13.61
N THR A 22 -31.30 1.55 13.00
CA THR A 22 -30.79 0.87 11.80
C THR A 22 -30.70 1.80 10.60
N VAL A 23 -31.68 2.68 10.38
CA VAL A 23 -31.61 3.70 9.33
C VAL A 23 -30.45 4.67 9.56
N SER A 24 -30.21 5.10 10.81
CA SER A 24 -29.06 5.97 11.14
C SER A 24 -27.71 5.30 10.86
N VAL A 25 -27.54 4.03 11.25
CA VAL A 25 -26.29 3.29 11.02
C VAL A 25 -26.03 3.09 9.53
N VAL A 26 -27.06 2.72 8.76
CA VAL A 26 -26.93 2.56 7.30
C VAL A 26 -26.62 3.89 6.62
N ALA A 27 -27.20 5.00 7.09
CA ALA A 27 -26.89 6.33 6.58
C ALA A 27 -25.44 6.74 6.86
N VAL A 28 -24.92 6.49 8.07
CA VAL A 28 -23.51 6.77 8.40
C VAL A 28 -22.57 5.90 7.56
N MET A 29 -22.87 4.60 7.39
CA MET A 29 -22.08 3.73 6.52
C MET A 29 -22.09 4.22 5.07
N LYS A 30 -23.26 4.57 4.51
CA LYS A 30 -23.39 5.12 3.16
C LYS A 30 -22.67 6.47 2.97
N LEU A 31 -22.64 7.33 4.00
CA LEU A 31 -21.93 8.61 3.97
C LEU A 31 -20.41 8.43 4.11
N THR A 32 -19.97 7.39 4.83
CA THR A 32 -18.55 7.04 4.96
C THR A 32 -18.03 6.35 3.70
N ASP A 33 -18.87 5.53 3.05
CA ASP A 33 -18.59 4.93 1.74
C ASP A 33 -18.62 5.95 0.59
N ALA A 34 -19.31 7.08 0.76
CA ALA A 34 -19.41 8.16 -0.24
C ALA A 34 -18.17 9.05 -0.30
N ASP A 35 -17.27 8.95 0.67
CA ASP A 35 -15.95 9.58 0.67
C ASP A 35 -14.90 8.60 0.12
N GLY A 36 -15.26 7.92 -0.97
CA GLY A 36 -14.32 7.12 -1.75
C GLY A 36 -13.14 8.01 -2.11
N GLU A 37 -11.99 7.75 -1.49
CA GLU A 37 -10.75 8.49 -1.73
C GLU A 37 -10.57 8.60 -3.24
N LYS A 38 -10.78 9.79 -3.80
CA LYS A 38 -10.49 10.04 -5.21
C LYS A 38 -9.04 9.67 -5.41
N GLU A 39 -8.78 8.71 -6.29
CA GLU A 39 -7.41 8.33 -6.62
C GLU A 39 -6.60 9.60 -6.91
N PRO A 40 -5.44 9.76 -6.26
CA PRO A 40 -4.64 10.98 -6.40
C PRO A 40 -4.31 11.22 -7.86
N SER A 41 -4.35 12.49 -8.31
CA SER A 41 -3.93 12.83 -9.68
C SER A 41 -2.50 12.38 -9.91
N ILE A 42 -2.15 12.11 -11.18
CA ILE A 42 -0.80 11.65 -11.50
C ILE A 42 0.28 12.67 -11.09
N GLU A 43 -0.01 13.97 -11.11
CA GLU A 43 0.93 14.97 -10.58
C GLU A 43 1.19 14.75 -9.09
N LYS A 44 0.14 14.50 -8.31
CA LYS A 44 0.27 14.27 -6.87
C LYS A 44 1.04 12.98 -6.57
N VAL A 45 0.86 11.93 -7.38
CA VAL A 45 1.64 10.68 -7.30
C VAL A 45 3.11 10.94 -7.59
N LEU A 46 3.43 11.67 -8.66
CA LEU A 46 4.80 12.03 -9.02
C LEU A 46 5.47 12.89 -7.95
N GLU A 47 4.75 13.84 -7.36
CA GLU A 47 5.25 14.68 -6.27
C GLU A 47 5.55 13.89 -4.98
N ALA A 48 4.92 12.73 -4.80
CA ALA A 48 5.16 11.81 -3.67
C ALA A 48 6.00 10.59 -4.08
N SER A 49 6.66 10.64 -5.23
CA SER A 49 7.51 9.55 -5.71
C SER A 49 9.00 9.89 -5.59
N VAL A 50 9.81 8.88 -5.29
CA VAL A 50 11.27 8.94 -5.25
C VAL A 50 11.84 8.11 -6.38
N ASP A 51 12.78 8.68 -7.12
CA ASP A 51 13.60 7.96 -8.09
C ASP A 51 14.78 7.30 -7.38
N ILE A 52 14.85 5.98 -7.43
CA ILE A 52 16.02 5.23 -7.00
C ILE A 52 16.87 4.97 -8.25
N PRO A 53 18.06 5.59 -8.35
CA PRO A 53 18.90 5.45 -9.52
C PRO A 53 19.40 4.01 -9.67
N GLU A 54 19.99 3.76 -10.83
CA GLU A 54 20.47 2.43 -11.23
C GLU A 54 21.32 1.75 -10.14
N VAL A 55 20.91 0.54 -9.77
CA VAL A 55 21.60 -0.38 -8.87
C VAL A 55 22.14 -1.53 -9.71
N THR A 56 23.41 -1.85 -9.52
CA THR A 56 24.06 -2.99 -10.17
C THR A 56 24.58 -3.94 -9.11
N THR A 57 24.23 -5.23 -9.23
CA THR A 57 24.71 -6.27 -8.31
C THR A 57 24.74 -7.64 -8.97
N ASN A 58 25.43 -8.57 -8.34
CA ASN A 58 25.44 -9.98 -8.71
C ASN A 58 24.25 -10.69 -8.06
N LEU A 59 23.65 -11.60 -8.83
CA LEU A 59 22.63 -12.54 -8.37
C LEU A 59 23.28 -13.80 -7.79
N ALA A 60 22.49 -14.62 -7.10
CA ALA A 60 22.93 -15.91 -6.57
C ALA A 60 23.35 -16.90 -7.67
N SER A 61 22.88 -16.69 -8.91
CA SER A 61 23.16 -17.53 -10.08
C SER A 61 24.44 -17.15 -10.84
N ASN A 62 25.27 -16.23 -10.32
CA ASN A 62 26.43 -15.60 -10.99
C ASN A 62 26.08 -14.72 -12.21
N ASP A 63 24.80 -14.51 -12.50
CA ASP A 63 24.35 -13.48 -13.42
C ASP A 63 24.48 -12.10 -12.78
N PHE A 64 24.52 -11.05 -13.59
CA PHE A 64 24.49 -9.69 -13.09
C PHE A 64 23.23 -8.96 -13.52
N ILE A 65 22.71 -8.13 -12.62
CA ILE A 65 21.52 -7.34 -12.88
C ILE A 65 21.82 -5.87 -12.71
N LYS A 66 21.24 -5.09 -13.62
CA LYS A 66 21.19 -3.63 -13.60
C LYS A 66 19.73 -3.22 -13.55
N ILE A 67 19.30 -2.59 -12.46
CA ILE A 67 17.88 -2.30 -12.21
C ILE A 67 17.68 -0.93 -11.59
N SER A 68 16.59 -0.26 -11.98
CA SER A 68 16.20 1.05 -11.50
C SER A 68 14.76 1.02 -11.01
N PHE A 69 14.45 1.82 -10.00
CA PHE A 69 13.11 1.84 -9.40
C PHE A 69 12.55 3.25 -9.26
N LYS A 70 11.23 3.36 -9.29
CA LYS A 70 10.49 4.52 -8.81
C LYS A 70 9.58 4.07 -7.67
N ILE A 71 9.66 4.75 -6.54
CA ILE A 71 8.94 4.37 -5.32
C ILE A 71 7.91 5.45 -5.00
N GLU A 72 6.64 5.07 -5.02
CA GLU A 72 5.53 5.93 -4.63
C GLU A 72 5.28 5.82 -3.13
N THR A 73 5.25 6.97 -2.47
CA THR A 73 4.93 7.09 -1.04
C THR A 73 3.53 7.68 -0.84
N ASP A 74 3.00 7.57 0.38
CA ASP A 74 1.69 8.10 0.72
C ASP A 74 1.63 9.63 0.85
N SER A 75 2.78 10.29 1.00
CA SER A 75 2.85 11.73 1.26
C SER A 75 4.20 12.34 0.87
N LYS A 76 4.24 13.67 0.69
CA LYS A 76 5.51 14.40 0.43
C LYS A 76 6.52 14.26 1.56
N LYS A 77 6.07 14.13 2.81
CA LYS A 77 6.95 13.91 3.97
C LYS A 77 7.62 12.54 3.92
N ALA A 78 6.84 11.51 3.60
CA ALA A 78 7.36 10.15 3.42
C ALA A 78 8.38 10.10 2.27
N LYS A 79 8.12 10.82 1.18
CA LYS A 79 9.09 11.02 0.10
C LYS A 79 10.41 11.61 0.61
N GLU A 80 10.37 12.73 1.33
CA GLU A 80 11.57 13.40 1.86
C GLU A 80 12.37 12.51 2.83
N GLU A 81 11.70 11.69 3.64
CA GLU A 81 12.36 10.69 4.48
C GLU A 81 13.05 9.63 3.63
N LEU A 82 12.33 9.06 2.65
CA LEU A 82 12.83 8.01 1.79
C LEU A 82 14.04 8.49 0.95
N GLU A 83 14.03 9.75 0.49
CA GLU A 83 15.17 10.38 -0.17
C GLU A 83 16.43 10.45 0.73
N LYS A 84 16.26 10.68 2.03
CA LYS A 84 17.37 10.67 3.00
C LYS A 84 17.85 9.26 3.33
N ARG A 85 17.00 8.26 3.15
CA ARG A 85 17.30 6.84 3.38
C ARG A 85 17.75 6.11 2.12
N ASP A 86 18.07 6.84 1.04
CA ASP A 86 18.39 6.25 -0.27
C ASP A 86 19.50 5.19 -0.18
N PHE A 87 20.52 5.41 0.65
CA PHE A 87 21.62 4.48 0.87
C PHE A 87 21.15 3.19 1.55
N GLN A 88 20.20 3.28 2.50
CA GLN A 88 19.62 2.11 3.17
C GLN A 88 18.76 1.31 2.19
N VAL A 89 17.97 2.01 1.38
CA VAL A 89 17.11 1.41 0.35
C VAL A 89 17.97 0.71 -0.72
N LYS A 90 19.02 1.36 -1.21
CA LYS A 90 19.97 0.76 -2.17
C LYS A 90 20.65 -0.48 -1.58
N ASN A 91 21.11 -0.42 -0.33
CA ASN A 91 21.71 -1.57 0.34
C ASN A 91 20.72 -2.73 0.46
N LEU A 92 19.48 -2.45 0.86
CA LEU A 92 18.41 -3.44 0.92
C LEU A 92 18.16 -4.08 -0.45
N ILE A 93 18.03 -3.27 -1.52
CA ILE A 93 17.85 -3.77 -2.89
C ILE A 93 19.00 -4.70 -3.28
N ILE A 94 20.25 -4.31 -2.99
CA ILE A 94 21.43 -5.14 -3.29
C ILE A 94 21.33 -6.49 -2.58
N TYR A 95 20.99 -6.50 -1.29
CA TYR A 95 20.85 -7.73 -0.52
C TYR A 95 19.72 -8.62 -1.06
N GLU A 96 18.54 -8.05 -1.32
CA GLU A 96 17.43 -8.83 -1.88
C GLU A 96 17.79 -9.44 -3.23
N LEU A 97 18.43 -8.68 -4.11
CA LEU A 97 18.82 -9.18 -5.43
C LEU A 97 19.91 -10.24 -5.34
N SER A 98 20.89 -10.10 -4.44
CA SER A 98 21.95 -11.08 -4.28
C SER A 98 21.48 -12.44 -3.74
N GLU A 99 20.29 -12.51 -3.16
CA GLU A 99 19.64 -13.77 -2.77
C GLU A 99 18.80 -14.39 -3.89
N LYS A 100 18.50 -13.65 -4.96
CA LYS A 100 17.67 -14.12 -6.08
C LYS A 100 18.48 -14.78 -7.16
N LYS A 101 17.86 -15.74 -7.85
CA LYS A 101 18.35 -16.30 -9.11
C LYS A 101 17.73 -15.58 -10.31
N ALA A 102 18.40 -15.65 -11.45
CA ALA A 102 17.90 -15.10 -12.71
C ALA A 102 16.47 -15.54 -13.04
N GLU A 103 16.14 -16.83 -12.86
CA GLU A 103 14.83 -17.38 -13.20
C GLU A 103 13.70 -16.82 -12.32
N GLU A 104 14.00 -16.43 -11.09
CA GLU A 104 13.03 -15.81 -10.17
C GLU A 104 12.70 -14.36 -10.53
N LEU A 105 13.58 -13.70 -11.29
CA LEU A 105 13.41 -12.32 -11.73
C LEU A 105 12.92 -12.23 -13.19
N GLN A 106 12.86 -13.37 -13.87
CA GLN A 106 12.33 -13.47 -15.22
C GLN A 106 10.80 -13.47 -15.22
N GLY A 107 10.24 -12.86 -16.27
CA GLY A 107 8.79 -12.75 -16.45
C GLY A 107 8.12 -11.70 -15.56
N LYS A 108 6.79 -11.60 -15.68
CA LYS A 108 5.98 -10.60 -14.98
C LYS A 108 5.84 -10.91 -13.50
N GLU A 109 5.63 -12.18 -13.17
CA GLU A 109 5.36 -12.63 -11.80
C GLU A 109 6.56 -12.43 -10.88
N GLY A 110 7.77 -12.80 -11.34
CA GLY A 110 9.01 -12.58 -10.61
C GLY A 110 9.26 -11.10 -10.28
N LYS A 111 9.01 -10.23 -11.26
CA LYS A 111 9.11 -8.77 -11.11
C LYS A 111 8.11 -8.22 -10.10
N MET A 112 6.85 -8.64 -10.16
CA MET A 112 5.82 -8.23 -9.18
C MET A 112 6.18 -8.70 -7.76
N ASN A 113 6.69 -9.93 -7.63
CA ASN A 113 7.14 -10.45 -6.33
C ASN A 113 8.31 -9.63 -5.76
N LEU A 114 9.25 -9.20 -6.60
CA LEU A 114 10.34 -8.30 -6.18
C LEU A 114 9.78 -6.94 -5.73
N GLU A 115 8.88 -6.34 -6.52
CA GLU A 115 8.24 -5.06 -6.17
C GLU A 115 7.53 -5.13 -4.81
N ASP A 116 6.75 -6.18 -4.57
CA ASP A 116 6.03 -6.36 -3.30
C ASP A 116 6.96 -6.65 -2.12
N THR A 117 8.02 -7.44 -2.33
CA THR A 117 9.04 -7.71 -1.31
C THR A 117 9.76 -6.44 -0.90
N LEU A 118 10.21 -5.65 -1.89
CA LEU A 118 10.87 -4.36 -1.65
C LEU A 118 9.93 -3.38 -0.96
N LYS A 119 8.66 -3.29 -1.39
CA LYS A 119 7.65 -2.45 -0.72
C LYS A 119 7.55 -2.80 0.77
N SER A 120 7.45 -4.08 1.11
CA SER A 120 7.35 -4.52 2.50
C SER A 120 8.60 -4.15 3.29
N LYS A 121 9.78 -4.51 2.79
CA LYS A 121 11.04 -4.29 3.53
C LYS A 121 11.44 -2.82 3.62
N ILE A 122 11.10 -2.01 2.63
CA ILE A 122 11.34 -0.55 2.69
C ILE A 122 10.38 0.10 3.69
N ASN A 123 9.13 -0.38 3.78
CA ASN A 123 8.21 0.09 4.82
C ASN A 123 8.73 -0.19 6.23
N ASP A 124 9.45 -1.30 6.46
CA ASP A 124 10.09 -1.59 7.76
C ASP A 124 11.22 -0.60 8.11
N LEU A 125 11.79 0.10 7.12
CA LEU A 125 12.80 1.14 7.32
C LEU A 125 12.19 2.53 7.56
N MET A 126 10.94 2.73 7.15
CA MET A 126 10.23 4.00 7.27
C MET A 126 9.73 4.23 8.69
N GLN A 127 9.83 5.46 9.16
CA GLN A 127 9.28 5.89 10.45
C GLN A 127 8.06 6.78 10.28
N ASP A 128 8.07 7.66 9.28
CA ASP A 128 7.02 8.65 9.04
C ASP A 128 6.41 8.45 7.64
N GLY A 129 5.33 7.66 7.61
CA GLY A 129 4.56 7.36 6.40
C GLY A 129 4.84 5.98 5.84
N LYS A 130 4.41 5.73 4.59
CA LYS A 130 4.53 4.41 3.97
C LYS A 130 4.76 4.48 2.47
N VAL A 131 5.48 3.48 1.97
CA VAL A 131 5.55 3.12 0.56
C VAL A 131 4.24 2.46 0.14
N LYS A 132 3.59 3.06 -0.87
CA LYS A 132 2.39 2.51 -1.51
C LYS A 132 2.75 1.50 -2.58
N LYS A 133 3.73 1.84 -3.42
CA LYS A 133 4.08 1.02 -4.57
C LYS A 133 5.53 1.21 -4.98
N VAL A 134 6.15 0.11 -5.43
CA VAL A 134 7.48 0.10 -6.03
C VAL A 134 7.28 -0.26 -7.49
N TYR A 135 7.90 0.51 -8.39
CA TYR A 135 7.84 0.30 -9.82
C TYR A 135 9.25 0.03 -10.35
N ILE A 136 9.44 -1.05 -11.10
CA ILE A 136 10.67 -1.24 -11.87
C ILE A 136 10.61 -0.34 -13.11
N THR A 137 11.51 0.64 -13.20
CA THR A 137 11.56 1.59 -14.33
C THR A 137 12.55 1.18 -15.41
N GLY A 138 13.50 0.31 -15.08
CA GLY A 138 14.44 -0.29 -16.02
C GLY A 138 15.06 -1.53 -15.42
N SER A 139 15.28 -2.57 -16.22
CA SER A 139 15.89 -3.82 -15.78
C SER A 139 16.58 -4.50 -16.95
N ILE A 140 17.87 -4.80 -16.77
CA ILE A 140 18.70 -5.55 -17.70
C ILE A 140 19.35 -6.67 -16.89
N LEU A 141 19.17 -7.90 -17.35
CA LEU A 141 19.76 -9.12 -16.79
C LEU A 141 20.70 -9.70 -17.82
N GLN A 142 21.91 -10.07 -17.41
CA GLN A 142 22.97 -10.56 -18.29
C GLN A 142 23.76 -11.71 -17.68
#